data_AF-A0A2W2FF52-F1
#
_entry.id   AF-A0A2W2FF52-F1
#
_cell.length_a   1.000
_cell.length_b   1.000
_cell.length_c   1.000
_cell.angle_alpha   90.00
_cell.angle_beta   90.00
_cell.angle_gamma   90.00
#
_symmetry.space_group_name_H-M   'P 1'
#
loop_
_entity.id
_entity.type
_entity.pdbx_description
1 polymer ?
#
loop_
_entity_poly.entity_id
_entity_poly.type
_entity_poly.pdbx_seq_one_letter_code
_entity_poly.pdbx_strand_id
1 'polypeptide(L)' 'MAAAIRERARSVWQALGEARRDDDAHATLLAADDWDEVQRLARAHGVNLDDITGGKDDQSA' A
#
# COMPACT_ATOMS: atom_id res chain seq x y z
N MET A 1 8.86 -12.25 -8.82
CA MET A 1 7.44 -11.86 -8.70
C MET A 1 7.13 -11.19 -7.36
N ALA A 2 7.32 -11.86 -6.21
CA ALA A 2 7.02 -11.28 -4.90
C ALA A 2 7.73 -9.94 -4.61
N ALA A 3 9.00 -9.81 -4.97
CA ALA A 3 9.76 -8.56 -4.81
C ALA A 3 9.14 -7.38 -5.59
N ALA A 4 8.72 -7.61 -6.84
CA ALA A 4 8.08 -6.60 -7.68
C ALA A 4 6.70 -6.18 -7.14
N ILE A 5 5.92 -7.14 -6.60
CA ILE A 5 4.65 -6.84 -5.94
C ILE A 5 4.87 -5.94 -4.70
N ARG A 6 5.89 -6.25 -3.88
CA ARG A 6 6.25 -5.45 -2.70
C ARG A 6 6.79 -4.07 -3.07
N GLU A 7 7.53 -3.96 -4.16
CA GLU A 7 8.00 -2.69 -4.67
C GLU A 7 6.84 -1.81 -5.13
N ARG A 8 5.92 -2.36 -5.92
CA ARG A 8 4.71 -1.65 -6.34
C ARG A 8 3.85 -1.23 -5.14
N ALA A 9 3.68 -2.12 -4.16
CA ALA A 9 2.96 -1.82 -2.93
C ALA A 9 3.57 -0.64 -2.16
N ARG A 10 4.91 -0.61 -1.99
CA ARG A 10 5.60 0.52 -1.34
C ARG A 10 5.38 1.84 -2.08
N SER A 11 5.49 1.82 -3.41
CA SER A 11 5.29 3.02 -4.23
C SER A 11 3.87 3.55 -4.15
N VAL A 12 2.86 2.68 -4.23
CA VAL A 12 1.44 3.08 -4.16
C VAL A 12 1.08 3.57 -2.76
N TRP A 13 1.58 2.90 -1.71
CA TRP A 13 1.35 3.33 -0.32
C TRP A 13 1.95 4.70 -0.04
N GLN A 14 3.16 4.96 -0.56
CA GLN A 14 3.79 6.28 -0.46
C GLN A 14 2.97 7.35 -1.20
N ALA A 15 2.55 7.08 -2.44
CA ALA A 15 1.73 8.02 -3.23
C ALA A 15 0.40 8.34 -2.54
N LEU A 16 -0.24 7.34 -1.92
CA LEU A 16 -1.45 7.54 -1.13
C LEU A 16 -1.18 8.43 0.10
N GLY A 17 -0.05 8.23 0.78
CA GLY A 17 0.36 9.07 1.90
C GLY A 17 0.75 10.50 1.49
N GLU A 18 1.27 10.70 0.29
CA GLU A 18 1.55 12.03 -0.30
C GLU A 18 0.25 12.74 -0.67
N ALA A 19 -0.63 12.11 -1.45
CA ALA A 19 -1.91 12.69 -1.85
C ALA A 19 -2.77 13.11 -0.66
N ARG A 20 -2.76 12.33 0.43
CA ARG A 20 -3.45 12.68 1.68
C ARG A 20 -2.83 13.87 2.41
N ARG A 21 -1.50 14.02 2.36
CA ARG A 21 -0.79 15.15 2.97
C ARG A 21 -1.04 16.45 2.22
N ASP A 22 -1.21 16.36 0.91
CA ASP A 22 -1.45 17.51 0.03
C ASP A 22 -2.93 17.89 -0.10
N ASP A 23 -3.84 17.17 0.58
CA ASP A 23 -5.30 17.30 0.49
C ASP A 23 -5.82 17.19 -0.97
N ASP A 24 -5.11 16.43 -1.80
CA ASP A 24 -5.50 16.15 -3.17
C ASP A 24 -6.48 14.97 -3.21
N ALA A 25 -7.77 15.31 -3.23
CA ALA A 25 -8.85 14.33 -3.27
C ALA A 25 -8.81 13.45 -4.53
N HIS A 26 -8.41 13.99 -5.68
CA HIS A 26 -8.35 13.23 -6.92
C HIS A 26 -7.21 12.22 -6.89
N ALA A 27 -6.01 12.67 -6.52
CA ALA A 27 -4.85 11.80 -6.38
C ALA A 27 -5.06 10.73 -5.30
N THR A 28 -5.77 11.07 -4.21
CA THR A 28 -6.12 10.12 -3.15
C THR A 28 -6.99 8.99 -3.68
N LEU A 29 -8.01 9.31 -4.50
CA LEU A 29 -8.89 8.29 -5.09
C LEU A 29 -8.15 7.39 -6.06
N LEU A 30 -7.27 7.95 -6.90
CA LEU A 30 -6.44 7.16 -7.82
C LEU A 30 -5.50 6.22 -7.07
N ALA A 31 -4.74 6.74 -6.11
CA ALA A 31 -3.81 5.93 -5.33
C ALA A 31 -4.51 4.86 -4.47
N ALA A 32 -5.75 5.12 -4.03
CA ALA A 32 -6.56 4.13 -3.32
C ALA A 32 -7.01 2.97 -4.23
N ASP A 33 -7.41 3.23 -5.47
CA ASP A 33 -7.76 2.17 -6.43
C ASP A 33 -6.54 1.34 -6.82
N ASP A 34 -5.39 1.99 -7.04
CA ASP A 34 -4.11 1.30 -7.25
C ASP A 34 -3.74 0.41 -6.05
N TRP A 35 -4.01 0.86 -4.82
CA TRP A 35 -3.75 0.07 -3.62
C TRP A 35 -4.61 -1.18 -3.57
N ASP A 36 -5.89 -1.06 -3.92
CA ASP A 36 -6.80 -2.19 -4.03
C ASP A 36 -6.37 -3.20 -5.11
N GLU A 37 -5.86 -2.73 -6.25
CA GLU A 37 -5.28 -3.60 -7.29
C GLU A 37 -4.07 -4.38 -6.76
N VAL A 38 -3.14 -3.69 -6.11
CA VAL A 38 -1.94 -4.33 -5.56
C VAL A 38 -2.29 -5.35 -4.46
N GLN A 39 -3.27 -5.07 -3.61
CA GLN A 39 -3.77 -6.03 -2.62
C GLN A 39 -4.41 -7.26 -3.27
N ARG A 40 -5.13 -7.11 -4.40
CA ARG A 40 -5.66 -8.25 -5.16
C ARG A 40 -4.53 -9.08 -5.75
N LEU A 41 -3.53 -8.44 -6.34
CA LEU A 41 -2.36 -9.10 -6.92
C LEU A 41 -1.54 -9.85 -5.85
N ALA A 42 -1.31 -9.23 -4.70
CA ALA A 42 -0.59 -9.86 -3.59
C ALA A 42 -1.30 -11.11 -3.08
N ARG A 43 -2.63 -11.06 -2.92
CA ARG A 43 -3.45 -12.23 -2.56
C ARG A 43 -3.36 -13.35 -3.59
N ALA A 44 -3.43 -13.03 -4.88
CA ALA A 44 -3.32 -14.02 -5.95
C ALA A 44 -1.95 -14.74 -5.97
N HIS A 45 -0.91 -14.09 -5.45
CA HIS A 45 0.45 -14.63 -5.40
C HIS A 45 0.94 -15.04 -4.00
N GLY A 46 0.07 -15.00 -2.99
CA GLY A 46 0.43 -15.36 -1.60
C GLY A 46 1.50 -14.44 -0.98
N VAL A 47 1.54 -13.16 -1.36
CA VAL A 47 2.48 -12.16 -0.85
C VAL A 47 1.86 -11.41 0.33
N ASN A 48 2.53 -11.42 1.49
CA ASN A 48 2.17 -10.56 2.63
C ASN A 48 2.72 -9.12 2.41
N LEU A 49 1.88 -8.11 2.68
CA LEU A 49 2.15 -6.67 2.60
C LEU A 49 2.02 -5.94 3.95
N ASP A 50 1.80 -6.63 5.07
CA ASP A 50 1.54 -6.02 6.40
C ASP A 50 2.68 -5.07 6.85
N ASP A 51 3.91 -5.38 6.45
CA ASP A 51 5.12 -4.59 6.70
C ASP A 51 5.14 -3.25 5.95
N ILE A 52 4.35 -3.11 4.89
CA ILE A 52 4.31 -1.91 4.04
C ILE A 52 3.34 -0.88 4.59
N THR A 53 2.19 -1.30 5.14
CA THR A 53 1.18 -0.39 5.69
C THR A 53 1.50 0.10 7.11
N GLY A 54 2.61 -0.36 7.71
CA GLY A 54 2.92 -0.08 9.11
C GLY A 54 1.98 -0.81 10.08
N GLY A 55 1.67 -2.07 9.78
CA GLY A 55 0.80 -2.89 10.63
C GLY A 55 1.44 -3.18 11.98
N LYS A 56 1.09 -2.35 12.98
CA LYS A 56 1.30 -2.52 14.43
C LYS A 56 2.69 -3.03 14.82
N ASP A 57 3.53 -2.09 15.19
CA ASP A 57 4.45 -2.31 16.28
C ASP A 57 3.70 -2.95 17.45
N ASP A 58 4.30 -4.01 17.97
CA ASP A 58 4.14 -4.50 19.32
C ASP A 58 4.11 -3.34 20.33
N GLN A 59 2.93 -2.78 20.62
CA GLN A 59 2.64 -2.21 21.93
C GLN A 59 2.22 -3.37 22.85
N SER A 60 3.17 -4.25 23.15
CA SER A 60 3.03 -5.25 24.20
C SER A 60 3.83 -4.81 25.43
N ALA A 61 3.06 -4.53 26.50
CA ALA A 61 3.41 -4.49 27.93
C ALA A 61 4.28 -3.34 28.47
#